data_AF-A0ABD0MTP6-F1
#
_entry.id   AF-A0ABD0MTP6-F1
#
_cell.length_a   1.000
_cell.length_b   1.000
_cell.length_c   1.000
_cell.angle_alpha   90.00
_cell.angle_beta   90.00
_cell.angle_gamma   90.00
#
_symmetry.space_group_name_H-M   'P 1'
#
loop_
_entity.id
_entity.type
_entity.pdbx_description
1 polymer ?
#
loop_
_entity_poly.entity_id
_entity_poly.type
_entity_poly.pdbx_seq_one_letter_code
_entity_poly.pdbx_strand_id
1 'polypeptide(L)'
;TGRLVAIEGKMNAAKYRDILDENFLQSAQDLRLGRRFTFQQDNDSKHTAKITKEWLHNNSVTVLEWPSQSPDLNPIERLWRDLKMAVHQRLPSNLTELERICKEEWQRIPKSRCEKLVASFPKRLMAVLDQKGASTKY
;
A
#
# COMPACT_ATOMS: atom_id res chain seq x y z
N THR A 1 -10.39 3.03 4.54
CA THR A 1 -9.15 2.63 3.84
C THR A 1 -9.41 2.63 2.34
N GLY A 2 -8.40 2.39 1.48
CA GLY A 2 -8.60 2.23 0.03
C GLY A 2 -9.23 0.87 -0.31
N ARG A 3 -9.28 0.49 -1.59
CA ARG A 3 -9.74 -0.86 -1.97
C ARG A 3 -8.69 -1.93 -1.67
N LEU A 4 -9.14 -3.11 -1.25
CA LEU A 4 -8.30 -4.29 -1.03
C LEU A 4 -8.63 -5.35 -2.09
N VAL A 5 -7.60 -5.80 -2.82
CA VAL A 5 -7.73 -6.76 -3.92
C VAL A 5 -6.98 -8.03 -3.57
N ALA A 6 -7.67 -9.18 -3.65
CA ALA A 6 -7.03 -10.48 -3.56
C ALA A 6 -6.40 -10.82 -4.92
N ILE A 7 -5.19 -11.36 -4.90
CA ILE A 7 -4.45 -11.69 -6.11
C ILE A 7 -4.35 -13.21 -6.23
N GLU A 8 -4.87 -13.75 -7.33
CA GLU A 8 -4.72 -15.16 -7.65
C GLU A 8 -3.41 -15.43 -8.40
N GLY A 9 -2.64 -16.38 -7.86
CA GLY A 9 -1.35 -16.79 -8.39
C GLY A 9 -0.26 -15.71 -8.25
N LYS A 10 0.81 -15.86 -9.03
CA LYS A 10 1.92 -14.91 -9.01
C LYS A 10 1.53 -13.61 -9.74
N MET A 11 1.74 -12.48 -9.09
CA MET A 11 1.59 -11.17 -9.72
C MET A 11 2.73 -10.92 -10.71
N ASN A 12 2.38 -10.50 -11.92
CA ASN A 12 3.32 -9.96 -12.92
C ASN A 12 2.98 -8.50 -13.20
N ALA A 13 3.78 -7.84 -14.05
CA ALA A 13 3.58 -6.42 -14.38
C ALA A 13 2.22 -6.15 -15.05
N ALA A 14 1.72 -7.07 -15.88
CA ALA A 14 0.44 -6.91 -16.57
C ALA A 14 -0.72 -6.91 -15.57
N LYS A 15 -0.78 -7.93 -14.69
CA LYS A 15 -1.75 -8.00 -13.59
C LYS A 15 -1.65 -6.77 -12.67
N TYR A 16 -0.45 -6.30 -12.38
CA TYR A 16 -0.28 -5.09 -11.57
C TYR A 16 -0.89 -3.85 -12.25
N ARG A 17 -0.65 -3.67 -13.56
CA ARG A 17 -1.27 -2.60 -14.35
C ARG A 17 -2.78 -2.72 -14.32
N ASP A 18 -3.34 -3.92 -14.49
CA ASP A 18 -4.79 -4.14 -14.45
C ASP A 18 -5.38 -3.77 -13.09
N ILE A 19 -4.71 -4.14 -11.99
CA ILE A 19 -5.10 -3.74 -10.63
C ILE A 19 -5.12 -2.21 -10.48
N LEU A 20 -4.10 -1.52 -11.00
CA LEU A 20 -4.07 -0.06 -11.00
C LEU A 20 -5.26 0.52 -11.78
N ASP A 21 -5.49 0.03 -12.99
CA ASP A 21 -6.58 0.49 -13.86
C ASP A 21 -7.95 0.36 -13.19
N GLU A 22 -8.21 -0.79 -12.57
CA GLU A 22 -9.51 -1.11 -11.96
C GLU A 22 -9.74 -0.46 -10.59
N ASN A 23 -8.67 -0.24 -9.80
CA ASN A 23 -8.82 0.06 -8.37
C ASN A 23 -8.19 1.38 -7.94
N PHE A 24 -7.16 1.86 -8.63
CA PHE A 24 -6.34 2.96 -8.14
C PHE A 24 -7.10 4.28 -8.10
N LEU A 25 -7.65 4.70 -9.25
CA LEU A 25 -8.38 5.96 -9.36
C LEU A 25 -9.66 5.94 -8.54
N GLN A 26 -10.34 4.80 -8.50
CA GLN A 26 -11.54 4.63 -7.69
C GLN A 26 -11.21 4.73 -6.19
N SER A 27 -10.09 4.15 -5.73
CA SER A 27 -9.64 4.32 -4.34
C SER A 27 -9.34 5.78 -4.01
N ALA A 28 -8.73 6.54 -4.92
CA ALA A 28 -8.46 7.96 -4.71
C ALA A 28 -9.76 8.79 -4.61
N GLN A 29 -10.77 8.46 -5.42
CA GLN A 29 -12.11 9.06 -5.35
C GLN A 29 -12.81 8.72 -4.03
N ASP A 30 -12.85 7.44 -3.66
CA ASP A 30 -13.49 6.95 -2.44
C ASP A 30 -12.87 7.61 -1.19
N LEU A 31 -11.55 7.84 -1.21
CA LEU A 31 -10.81 8.51 -0.15
C LEU A 31 -10.86 10.05 -0.22
N ARG A 32 -11.48 10.63 -1.25
CA ARG A 32 -11.59 12.09 -1.47
C ARG A 32 -10.24 12.81 -1.44
N LEU A 33 -9.21 12.19 -2.03
CA LEU A 33 -7.85 12.78 -2.08
C LEU A 33 -7.76 14.01 -2.99
N GLY A 34 -8.79 14.24 -3.82
CA GLY A 34 -8.79 15.28 -4.82
C GLY A 34 -7.85 14.96 -5.99
N ARG A 35 -7.51 15.99 -6.76
CA ARG A 35 -6.66 15.85 -7.96
C ARG A 35 -5.15 15.86 -7.67
N ARG A 36 -4.75 16.26 -6.46
CA ARG A 36 -3.36 16.44 -6.07
C ARG A 36 -3.01 15.48 -4.94
N PHE A 37 -2.57 14.29 -5.31
CA PHE A 37 -2.03 13.30 -4.38
C PHE A 37 -0.80 12.64 -4.99
N THR A 38 0.06 12.14 -4.12
CA THR A 38 1.27 11.42 -4.51
C THR A 38 1.08 9.94 -4.23
N PHE A 39 1.36 9.11 -5.23
CA PHE A 39 1.37 7.67 -5.10
C PHE A 39 2.72 7.16 -4.61
N GLN A 40 2.72 6.23 -3.66
CA GLN A 40 3.94 5.55 -3.23
C GLN A 40 3.83 4.06 -3.59
N GLN A 41 4.90 3.53 -4.18
CA GLN A 41 5.13 2.11 -4.42
C GLN A 41 6.61 1.80 -4.21
N ASP A 42 6.96 0.54 -3.97
CA ASP A 42 8.37 0.11 -3.91
C ASP A 42 8.98 -0.08 -5.30
N ASN A 43 10.28 -0.42 -5.34
CA ASN A 43 11.05 -0.60 -6.57
C ASN A 43 10.99 -2.03 -7.14
N ASP A 44 9.97 -2.83 -6.83
CA ASP A 44 9.83 -4.15 -7.45
C ASP A 44 9.81 -4.03 -8.99
N SER A 45 10.47 -4.97 -9.67
CA SER A 45 10.51 -5.12 -11.12
C SER A 45 9.16 -4.91 -11.83
N LYS A 46 8.05 -5.39 -11.26
CA LYS A 46 6.70 -5.17 -11.82
C LYS A 46 6.21 -3.73 -11.71
N HIS A 47 6.60 -3.00 -10.67
CA HIS A 47 6.22 -1.60 -10.47
C HIS A 47 7.05 -0.65 -11.34
N THR A 48 8.27 -1.07 -11.68
CA THR A 48 9.21 -0.32 -12.51
C THR A 48 9.20 -0.72 -13.99
N ALA A 49 8.38 -1.72 -14.34
CA ALA A 49 8.19 -2.20 -15.70
C ALA A 49 7.65 -1.09 -16.62
N LYS A 50 8.00 -1.17 -17.92
CA LYS A 50 7.61 -0.18 -18.93
C LYS A 50 6.09 0.05 -18.96
N ILE A 51 5.29 -1.00 -19.02
CA ILE A 51 3.82 -0.93 -19.07
C ILE A 51 3.21 -0.22 -17.85
N THR A 52 3.82 -0.37 -16.68
CA THR A 52 3.35 0.25 -15.44
C THR A 52 3.73 1.72 -15.40
N LYS A 53 4.97 2.05 -15.78
CA LYS A 53 5.43 3.44 -15.90
C LYS A 53 4.61 4.23 -16.92
N GLU A 54 4.31 3.62 -18.07
CA GLU A 54 3.46 4.22 -19.11
C GLU A 54 2.04 4.45 -18.58
N TRP A 55 1.44 3.49 -17.88
CA TRP A 55 0.12 3.66 -17.28
C TRP A 55 0.09 4.82 -16.26
N LEU A 56 1.09 4.89 -15.37
CA LEU A 56 1.20 5.97 -14.38
C LEU A 56 1.36 7.34 -15.04
N HIS A 57 2.18 7.42 -16.09
CA HIS A 57 2.38 8.63 -16.87
C HIS A 57 1.10 9.08 -17.58
N ASN A 58 0.44 8.18 -18.31
CA ASN A 58 -0.77 8.46 -19.08
C ASN A 58 -1.93 8.90 -18.18
N ASN A 59 -1.98 8.41 -16.93
CA ASN A 59 -2.97 8.79 -15.94
C ASN A 59 -2.54 10.00 -15.07
N SER A 60 -1.44 10.67 -15.42
CA SER A 60 -0.92 11.84 -14.68
C SER A 60 -0.69 11.60 -13.20
N VAL A 61 -0.27 10.37 -12.84
CA VAL A 61 -0.03 9.98 -11.45
C VAL A 61 1.37 10.43 -11.04
N THR A 62 1.44 11.27 -10.00
CA THR A 62 2.73 11.65 -9.39
C THR A 62 3.19 10.51 -8.48
N VAL A 63 4.37 9.95 -8.75
CA VAL A 63 4.95 8.85 -7.96
C VAL A 63 6.03 9.40 -7.03
N LEU A 64 5.99 9.01 -5.77
CA LEU A 64 7.03 9.31 -4.79
C LEU A 64 8.28 8.49 -5.09
N GLU A 65 9.43 9.16 -5.16
CA GLU A 65 10.71 8.46 -5.23
C GLU A 65 10.91 7.63 -3.96
N TRP A 66 11.29 6.36 -4.14
CA TRP A 66 11.40 5.41 -3.04
C TRP A 66 12.78 4.75 -3.01
N PRO A 67 13.48 4.75 -1.86
CA PRO A 67 14.73 4.01 -1.72
C PRO A 67 14.50 2.50 -1.72
N SER A 68 15.41 1.77 -2.36
CA SER A 68 15.39 0.31 -2.36
C SER A 68 15.61 -0.24 -0.94
N GLN A 69 14.96 -1.37 -0.62
CA GLN A 69 15.10 -2.06 0.67
C GLN A 69 14.76 -1.21 1.91
N SER A 70 13.77 -0.33 1.82
CA SER A 70 13.31 0.49 2.96
C SER A 70 11.88 0.16 3.40
N PRO A 71 11.62 -1.06 3.91
CA PRO A 71 10.30 -1.41 4.42
C PRO A 71 9.93 -0.64 5.69
N ASP A 72 10.93 -0.21 6.47
CA ASP A 72 10.78 0.59 7.68
C ASP A 72 10.17 1.97 7.41
N LEU A 73 10.43 2.53 6.22
CA LEU A 73 9.77 3.74 5.76
C LEU A 73 8.31 3.51 5.38
N ASN A 74 7.92 2.33 4.90
CA ASN A 74 6.60 2.11 4.33
C ASN A 74 5.51 2.03 5.43
N PRO A 75 4.55 2.98 5.47
CA PRO A 75 3.50 2.97 6.49
C PRO A 75 2.52 1.79 6.34
N ILE A 76 2.38 1.23 5.13
CA ILE A 76 1.43 0.14 4.87
C ILE A 76 1.79 -1.14 5.62
N GLU A 77 3.07 -1.38 5.93
CA GLU A 77 3.52 -2.56 6.66
C GLU A 77 2.88 -2.65 8.06
N ARG A 78 2.69 -1.50 8.70
CA ARG A 78 1.98 -1.43 9.99
C ARG A 78 0.49 -1.70 9.82
N LEU A 79 -0.10 -1.29 8.70
CA LEU A 79 -1.49 -1.56 8.38
C LEU A 79 -1.72 -3.06 8.09
N TRP A 80 -0.78 -3.70 7.40
CA TRP A 80 -0.81 -5.16 7.20
C TRP A 80 -0.68 -5.94 8.50
N ARG A 81 0.15 -5.47 9.44
CA ARG A 81 0.22 -6.08 10.77
C ARG A 81 -1.12 -5.99 11.48
N ASP A 82 -1.74 -4.81 11.51
CA ASP A 82 -3.05 -4.60 12.14
C ASP A 82 -4.11 -5.53 11.53
N LEU A 83 -4.15 -5.64 10.18
CA LEU A 83 -5.06 -6.52 9.46
C LEU A 83 -4.83 -8.00 9.84
N LYS A 84 -3.58 -8.48 9.79
CA LYS A 84 -3.25 -9.86 10.13
C LYS A 84 -3.69 -10.22 11.55
N MET A 85 -3.51 -9.32 12.52
CA MET A 85 -3.95 -9.54 13.89
C MET A 85 -5.48 -9.67 13.99
N ALA A 86 -6.22 -8.78 13.32
CA ALA A 86 -7.69 -8.82 13.33
C ALA A 86 -8.25 -10.07 12.63
N VAL A 87 -7.69 -10.43 11.47
CA VAL A 87 -8.06 -11.64 10.72
C VAL A 87 -7.77 -12.90 11.53
N HIS A 88 -6.60 -12.96 12.19
CA HIS A 88 -6.21 -14.11 13.01
C HIS A 88 -7.17 -14.37 14.17
N GLN A 89 -7.67 -13.32 14.81
CA GLN A 89 -8.66 -13.44 15.90
C GLN A 89 -9.99 -14.06 15.45
N ARG A 90 -10.31 -14.01 14.16
CA ARG A 90 -11.55 -14.56 13.61
C ARG A 90 -11.43 -15.99 13.09
N LEU A 91 -10.23 -16.57 13.15
CA LEU A 91 -9.97 -18.00 12.87
C LEU A 91 -10.62 -18.50 11.56
N PRO A 92 -10.31 -17.90 10.39
CA PRO A 92 -10.85 -18.35 9.11
C PRO A 92 -10.49 -19.82 8.85
N SER A 93 -11.48 -20.60 8.39
CA SER A 93 -11.35 -22.04 8.17
C SER A 93 -10.97 -22.42 6.73
N ASN A 94 -11.11 -21.50 5.78
CA ASN A 94 -10.83 -21.71 4.36
C ASN A 94 -10.50 -20.39 3.64
N LEU A 95 -10.06 -20.46 2.38
CA LEU A 95 -9.64 -19.29 1.61
C LEU A 95 -10.77 -18.29 1.34
N THR A 96 -11.98 -18.77 1.03
CA THR A 96 -13.14 -17.92 0.80
C THR A 96 -13.48 -17.10 2.05
N GLU A 97 -13.46 -17.76 3.21
CA GLU A 97 -13.67 -17.10 4.50
C GLU A 97 -12.55 -16.13 4.83
N LEU A 98 -11.29 -16.52 4.60
CA LEU A 98 -10.13 -15.66 4.79
C LEU A 98 -10.24 -14.37 3.97
N GLU A 99 -10.56 -14.46 2.67
CA GLU A 99 -10.70 -13.29 1.80
C GLU A 99 -11.83 -12.37 2.28
N ARG A 100 -13.00 -12.93 2.59
CA ARG A 100 -14.14 -12.17 3.11
C ARG A 100 -13.77 -11.44 4.40
N ILE A 101 -13.15 -12.13 5.35
CA ILE A 101 -12.73 -11.56 6.63
C ILE A 101 -11.67 -10.48 6.41
N CYS A 102 -10.70 -10.68 5.53
CA CYS A 102 -9.72 -9.66 5.18
C CYS A 102 -10.41 -8.37 4.67
N LYS A 103 -11.39 -8.49 3.78
CA LYS A 103 -12.16 -7.33 3.28
C LYS A 103 -12.96 -6.64 4.39
N GLU A 104 -13.62 -7.40 5.26
CA GLU A 104 -14.38 -6.86 6.40
C GLU A 104 -13.49 -6.12 7.40
N GLU A 105 -12.39 -6.74 7.84
CA GLU A 105 -11.47 -6.13 8.80
C GLU A 105 -10.75 -4.92 8.20
N TRP A 106 -10.41 -4.97 6.91
CA TRP A 106 -9.81 -3.85 6.20
C TRP A 106 -10.70 -2.61 6.20
N GLN A 107 -12.01 -2.78 6.01
CA GLN A 107 -12.98 -1.67 6.07
C GLN A 107 -13.18 -1.14 7.50
N ARG A 108 -12.95 -1.98 8.52
CA ARG A 108 -13.03 -1.59 9.93
C ARG A 108 -11.83 -0.77 10.41
N ILE A 109 -10.72 -0.76 9.67
CA ILE A 109 -9.54 0.04 10.03
C ILE A 109 -9.92 1.53 10.08
N PRO A 110 -9.83 2.19 11.26
CA PRO A 110 -10.25 3.57 11.40
C PRO A 110 -9.40 4.51 10.55
N LYS A 111 -10.03 5.53 9.95
CA LYS A 111 -9.31 6.60 9.21
C LYS A 111 -8.20 7.23 10.06
N SER A 112 -8.47 7.45 11.35
CA SER A 112 -7.52 8.02 12.30
C SER A 112 -6.25 7.17 12.49
N ARG A 113 -6.34 5.85 12.25
CA ARG A 113 -5.16 4.96 12.25
C ARG A 113 -4.28 5.24 11.05
N CYS A 114 -4.85 5.36 9.85
CA CYS A 114 -4.11 5.72 8.64
C CYS A 114 -3.47 7.11 8.78
N GLU A 115 -4.22 8.10 9.28
CA GLU A 115 -3.73 9.46 9.49
C GLU A 115 -2.52 9.49 10.45
N LYS A 116 -2.58 8.76 11.57
CA LYS A 116 -1.45 8.65 12.51
C LYS A 116 -0.21 8.01 11.88
N LEU A 117 -0.39 7.01 11.02
CA LEU A 117 0.72 6.35 10.33
C LEU A 117 1.38 7.29 9.31
N VAL A 118 0.60 8.03 8.54
CA VAL A 118 1.11 9.05 7.61
C VAL A 118 1.81 10.17 8.37
N ALA A 119 1.21 10.67 9.46
CA ALA A 119 1.81 11.70 10.31
C ALA A 119 3.13 11.27 10.97
N SER A 120 3.40 9.96 11.07
CA SER A 120 4.66 9.44 11.59
C SER A 120 5.82 9.53 10.59
N PHE A 121 5.52 9.71 9.29
CA PHE A 121 6.50 9.59 8.21
C PHE A 121 7.72 10.52 8.35
N PRO A 122 7.58 11.82 8.70
CA PRO A 122 8.74 12.69 8.92
C PRO A 122 9.70 12.16 10.00
N LYS A 123 9.17 11.56 11.07
CA LYS A 123 10.01 10.96 12.13
C LYS A 123 10.78 9.75 11.65
N ARG A 124 10.22 8.97 10.71
CA ARG A 124 10.91 7.83 10.10
C ARG A 124 12.05 8.29 9.20
N LEU A 125 11.81 9.32 8.39
CA LEU A 125 12.84 9.94 7.56
C LEU A 125 14.01 10.45 8.41
N MET A 126 13.72 11.17 9.51
CA MET A 126 14.75 11.60 10.45
C MET A 126 15.54 10.43 11.02
N ALA A 127 14.87 9.35 11.43
CA ALA A 127 15.56 8.17 11.93
C ALA A 127 16.49 7.52 10.88
N VAL A 128 16.11 7.51 9.61
CA VAL A 128 16.98 7.03 8.51
C VAL A 128 18.18 7.95 8.33
N LEU A 129 17.99 9.27 8.39
CA LEU A 129 19.08 10.25 8.30
C LEU A 129 20.06 10.11 9.48
N ASP A 130 19.56 9.97 10.70
CA ASP A 130 20.38 9.76 11.90
C ASP A 130 21.19 8.46 11.82
N GLN A 131 20.60 7.42 11.21
CA GLN A 131 21.23 6.13 10.92
C GLN A 131 22.10 6.15 9.65
N LYS A 132 22.24 7.29 8.97
CA LYS A 132 22.98 7.44 7.71
C LYS A 132 22.56 6.44 6.63
N GLY A 133 21.26 6.16 6.54
CA GLY A 133 20.70 5.20 5.58
C GLY A 133 20.63 3.75 6.08
N ALA A 134 21.12 3.43 7.29
CA ALA A 134 20.96 2.10 7.88
C ALA A 134 19.53 1.88 8.41
N SER A 135 19.21 0.61 8.70
CA SER A 135 17.89 0.19 9.16
C SER A 135 17.47 0.88 10.45
N THR A 136 16.19 1.29 10.51
CA THR A 136 15.62 1.93 11.69
C THR A 136 14.79 0.94 12.53
N LYS A 137 14.28 1.41 13.68
CA LYS A 137 13.37 0.64 14.55
C LYS A 137 11.93 0.52 14.01
N TYR A 138 11.65 1.13 12.86
CA TYR A 138 10.28 1.31 12.37
C TYR A 138 9.73 0.11 11.61
#